data_AF-A0A963L3P3-F1
#
_entry.id   AF-A0A963L3P3-F1
#
_cell.length_a   1.000
_cell.length_b   1.000
_cell.length_c   1.000
_cell.angle_alpha   90.00
_cell.angle_beta   90.00
_cell.angle_gamma   90.00
#
_symmetry.space_group_name_H-M   'P 1'
#
loop_
_entity.id
_entity.type
_entity.pdbx_description
1 polymer ?
#
loop_
_entity_poly.entity_id
_entity_poly.type
_entity_poly.pdbx_seq_one_letter_code
_entity_poly.pdbx_strand_id
1 'polypeptide(L)'
;VVSTQHDADVSERDIRESIIENIIRPVCPPELIDDQTRFYVNPTGRFVIGGPQGDCGLTGRKIIVDTYGGACPHGGGAFSGKDPSKVDRSAAYACRYVAKNVVAAGLARQCQVQVAYAIGVARPMNITVYTEGTGKISDEKLSAIVAEVFDLRPKGIIQMLDLLRPIYEKTAAYGHFGREEPEFSWERTDKVEALRAAAGL
;
A
#
# COMPACT_ATOMS: atom_id res chain seq x y z
N VAL A 1 15.30 10.36 -7.68
CA VAL A 1 14.93 11.24 -8.82
C VAL A 1 13.72 12.05 -8.39
N VAL A 2 13.70 13.36 -8.64
CA VAL A 2 12.53 14.23 -8.38
C VAL A 2 12.32 15.10 -9.61
N SER A 3 11.09 15.14 -10.13
CA SER A 3 10.69 16.14 -11.12
C SER A 3 9.49 16.90 -10.57
N THR A 4 9.57 18.22 -10.55
CA THR A 4 8.51 19.09 -10.05
C THR A 4 8.18 20.17 -11.08
N GLN A 5 6.88 20.43 -11.23
CA GLN A 5 6.43 21.63 -11.93
C GLN A 5 6.88 22.87 -11.13
N HIS A 6 7.17 23.97 -11.82
CA HIS A 6 7.65 25.20 -11.20
C HIS A 6 7.20 26.45 -11.97
N ASP A 7 7.24 27.60 -11.30
CA ASP A 7 6.99 28.89 -11.94
C ASP A 7 8.11 29.24 -12.94
N ALA A 8 7.74 29.98 -13.97
CA ALA A 8 8.57 30.21 -15.16
C ALA A 8 9.85 31.02 -14.93
N ASP A 9 9.89 31.76 -13.82
CA ASP A 9 10.92 32.70 -13.39
C ASP A 9 11.91 32.11 -12.38
N VAL A 10 11.65 30.93 -11.83
CA VAL A 10 12.57 30.25 -10.91
C VAL A 10 13.70 29.59 -11.68
N SER A 11 14.95 29.78 -11.25
CA SER A 11 16.11 29.19 -11.89
C SER A 11 16.24 27.69 -11.60
N GLU A 12 16.79 26.93 -12.55
CA GLU A 12 17.04 25.48 -12.37
C GLU A 12 17.96 25.20 -11.17
N ARG A 13 18.93 26.09 -10.93
CA ARG A 13 19.83 26.01 -9.78
C ARG A 13 19.05 26.12 -8.47
N ASP A 14 18.19 27.13 -8.33
CA ASP A 14 17.42 27.35 -7.10
C ASP A 14 16.45 26.21 -6.85
N ILE A 15 15.83 25.68 -7.91
CA ILE A 15 14.98 24.48 -7.82
C ILE A 15 15.80 23.29 -7.33
N ARG A 16 16.95 23.02 -7.95
CA ARG A 16 17.80 21.89 -7.59
C ARG A 16 18.23 21.96 -6.13
N GLU A 17 18.78 23.10 -5.70
CA GLU A 17 19.22 23.32 -4.32
C GLU A 17 18.04 23.17 -3.35
N SER A 18 16.91 23.82 -3.64
CA SER A 18 15.72 23.77 -2.78
C SER A 18 15.14 22.35 -2.65
N ILE A 19 15.08 21.57 -3.74
CA ILE A 19 14.57 20.20 -3.70
C ILE A 19 15.49 19.30 -2.88
N ILE A 20 16.81 19.43 -3.03
CA ILE A 20 17.76 18.61 -2.27
C ILE A 20 17.66 18.97 -0.78
N GLU A 21 17.79 20.25 -0.43
CA GLU A 21 17.91 20.68 0.97
C GLU A 21 16.58 20.68 1.72
N ASN A 22 15.47 21.06 1.07
CA ASN A 22 14.18 21.22 1.75
C ASN A 22 13.22 20.04 1.54
N ILE A 23 13.49 19.13 0.61
CA ILE A 23 12.63 17.94 0.36
C ILE A 23 13.38 16.64 0.57
N ILE A 24 14.50 16.42 -0.12
CA ILE A 24 15.17 15.11 -0.09
C ILE A 24 15.85 14.88 1.26
N ARG A 25 16.68 15.81 1.73
CA ARG A 25 17.40 15.66 3.01
C ARG A 25 16.49 15.56 4.24
N PRO A 26 15.37 16.30 4.34
CA PRO A 26 14.48 16.17 5.49
C PRO A 26 13.67 14.87 5.50
N VAL A 27 13.48 14.22 4.34
CA VAL A 27 12.66 13.01 4.19
C VAL A 27 13.49 11.73 4.24
N CYS A 28 14.67 11.73 3.62
CA CYS A 28 15.52 10.55 3.54
C CYS A 28 16.43 10.43 4.78
N PRO A 29 16.55 9.24 5.39
CA PRO A 29 17.49 9.02 6.49
C PRO A 29 18.93 9.40 6.09
N PRO A 30 19.63 10.26 6.87
CA PRO A 30 20.96 10.75 6.51
C PRO A 30 21.99 9.66 6.25
N GLU A 31 21.90 8.54 6.96
CA GLU A 31 22.80 7.38 6.83
C GLU A 31 22.66 6.63 5.51
N LEU A 32 21.60 6.90 4.73
CA LEU A 32 21.38 6.33 3.39
C LEU A 32 21.83 7.27 2.27
N ILE A 33 22.34 8.48 2.59
CA ILE A 33 22.85 9.46 1.63
C ILE A 33 24.36 9.57 1.79
N ASP A 34 25.08 9.22 0.73
CA ASP A 34 26.55 9.29 0.67
C ASP A 34 27.04 10.17 -0.51
N ASP A 35 28.36 10.25 -0.67
CA ASP A 35 29.03 10.98 -1.74
C ASP A 35 28.80 10.36 -3.14
N GLN A 36 28.40 9.09 -3.20
CA GLN A 36 28.07 8.38 -4.44
C GLN A 36 26.61 8.57 -4.86
N THR A 37 25.78 9.13 -3.99
CA THR A 37 24.35 9.33 -4.21
C THR A 37 24.10 10.34 -5.33
N ARG A 38 23.41 9.90 -6.38
CA ARG A 38 23.11 10.74 -7.55
C ARG A 38 21.75 11.41 -7.44
N PHE A 39 21.75 12.73 -7.32
CA PHE A 39 20.53 13.54 -7.35
C PHE A 39 20.19 13.99 -8.77
N TYR A 40 19.13 13.41 -9.35
CA TYR A 40 18.50 13.89 -10.57
C TYR A 40 17.25 14.70 -10.20
N VAL A 41 17.36 16.03 -10.33
CA VAL A 41 16.28 16.99 -10.09
C VAL A 41 15.98 17.68 -11.40
N ASN A 42 14.71 17.62 -11.86
CA ASN A 42 14.27 18.16 -13.16
C ASN A 42 15.28 17.87 -14.29
N PRO A 43 15.60 16.59 -14.59
CA PRO A 43 16.70 16.24 -15.50
C PRO A 43 16.50 16.72 -16.95
N THR A 44 15.28 17.09 -17.33
CA THR A 44 14.94 17.69 -18.63
C THR A 44 15.08 19.21 -18.64
N GLY A 45 15.46 19.84 -17.52
CA GLY A 45 15.50 21.27 -17.31
C GLY A 45 14.11 21.83 -16.97
N ARG A 46 13.54 22.62 -17.89
CA ARG A 46 12.31 23.41 -17.66
C ARG A 46 11.05 22.55 -17.60
N PHE A 47 10.27 22.67 -16.52
CA PHE A 47 8.99 22.00 -16.31
C PHE A 47 7.91 22.99 -15.81
N VAL A 48 7.42 23.84 -16.71
CA VAL A 48 6.41 24.87 -16.39
C VAL A 48 4.98 24.42 -16.73
N ILE A 49 4.80 23.73 -17.86
CA ILE A 49 3.49 23.18 -18.25
C ILE A 49 3.36 21.79 -17.62
N GLY A 50 2.27 21.55 -16.90
CA GLY A 50 2.03 20.29 -16.19
C GLY A 50 0.54 20.04 -15.98
N GLY A 51 0.24 19.05 -15.13
CA GLY A 51 -1.14 18.62 -14.89
C GLY A 51 -1.83 18.09 -16.16
N PRO A 52 -3.18 18.08 -16.17
CA PRO A 52 -3.96 17.56 -17.30
C PRO A 52 -3.72 18.26 -18.65
N GLN A 53 -3.18 19.48 -18.63
CA GLN A 53 -2.82 20.21 -19.84
C GLN A 53 -1.62 19.57 -20.56
N GLY A 54 -0.66 19.03 -19.81
CA GLY A 54 0.56 18.44 -20.34
C GLY A 54 0.47 16.92 -20.54
N ASP A 55 -0.30 16.21 -19.71
CA ASP A 55 -0.44 14.75 -19.78
C ASP A 55 -1.83 14.30 -19.28
N CYS A 56 -2.49 13.42 -20.04
CA CYS A 56 -3.83 12.95 -19.74
C CYS A 56 -3.82 11.94 -18.57
N GLY A 57 -4.52 12.28 -17.49
CA GLY A 57 -4.70 11.40 -16.33
C GLY A 57 -5.95 10.53 -16.44
N LEU A 58 -5.84 9.26 -16.05
CA LEU A 58 -6.98 8.35 -15.91
C LEU A 58 -6.93 7.64 -14.55
N THR A 59 -8.11 7.43 -13.95
CA THR A 59 -8.27 6.66 -12.71
C THR A 59 -7.69 5.25 -12.87
N GLY A 60 -6.93 4.79 -11.87
CA GLY A 60 -6.37 3.44 -11.87
C GLY A 60 -5.08 3.26 -12.70
N ARG A 61 -4.41 4.36 -13.10
CA ARG A 61 -3.12 4.31 -13.80
C ARG A 61 -1.89 4.45 -12.90
N LYS A 62 -2.08 4.29 -11.59
CA LYS A 62 -1.02 4.39 -10.56
C LYS A 62 -1.08 3.24 -9.54
N ILE A 63 -1.67 2.09 -9.88
CA ILE A 63 -1.90 0.97 -8.95
C ILE A 63 -0.64 0.45 -8.23
N ILE A 64 0.55 0.53 -8.85
CA ILE A 64 1.80 0.14 -8.19
C ILE A 64 2.29 1.21 -7.21
N VAL A 65 2.05 2.50 -7.52
CA VAL A 65 2.30 3.62 -6.60
C VAL A 65 1.31 3.59 -5.44
N ASP A 66 0.06 3.22 -5.69
CA ASP A 66 -0.99 3.11 -4.67
C ASP A 66 -0.70 1.98 -3.65
N THR A 67 0.15 1.02 -4.01
CA THR A 67 0.41 -0.20 -3.23
C THR A 67 1.84 -0.27 -2.70
N TYR A 68 2.68 -1.14 -3.28
CA TYR A 68 3.93 -1.57 -2.67
C TYR A 68 5.17 -1.22 -3.51
N GLY A 69 5.03 -0.31 -4.49
CA GLY A 69 6.17 0.18 -5.28
C GLY A 69 6.91 -0.90 -6.09
N GLY A 70 6.25 -2.03 -6.35
CA GLY A 70 6.83 -3.19 -7.03
C GLY A 70 7.50 -4.22 -6.12
N ALA A 71 7.51 -4.01 -4.80
CA ALA A 71 8.06 -4.97 -3.83
C ALA A 71 7.23 -6.26 -3.71
N CYS A 72 5.98 -6.26 -4.17
CA CYS A 72 5.17 -7.47 -4.32
C CYS A 72 4.32 -7.42 -5.60
N PRO A 73 3.81 -8.57 -6.07
CA PRO A 73 2.89 -8.65 -7.20
C PRO A 73 1.58 -7.91 -6.93
N HIS A 74 0.86 -7.58 -8.00
CA HIS A 74 -0.43 -6.89 -7.95
C HIS A 74 -1.50 -7.65 -8.74
N GLY A 75 -2.71 -7.78 -8.20
CA GLY A 75 -3.82 -8.51 -8.84
C GLY A 75 -4.48 -7.80 -10.01
N GLY A 76 -4.08 -6.56 -10.29
CA GLY A 76 -4.51 -5.76 -11.45
C GLY A 76 -5.67 -4.79 -11.21
N GLY A 77 -6.50 -5.00 -10.20
CA GLY A 77 -7.65 -4.14 -9.89
C GLY A 77 -7.26 -2.77 -9.30
N ALA A 78 -7.71 -1.68 -9.91
CA ALA A 78 -7.56 -0.33 -9.35
C ALA A 78 -8.45 -0.08 -8.12
N PHE A 79 -8.12 0.92 -7.30
CA PHE A 79 -8.88 1.25 -6.09
C PHE A 79 -9.85 2.42 -6.24
N SER A 80 -9.37 3.60 -6.64
CA SER A 80 -10.15 4.86 -6.69
C SER A 80 -11.42 4.75 -7.54
N GLY A 81 -12.52 5.35 -7.07
CA GLY A 81 -13.83 5.31 -7.73
C GLY A 81 -14.69 4.06 -7.45
N LYS A 82 -14.22 3.10 -6.64
CA LYS A 82 -14.96 1.86 -6.33
C LYS A 82 -15.51 1.87 -4.90
N ASP A 83 -16.79 1.57 -4.72
CA ASP A 83 -17.35 1.31 -3.38
C ASP A 83 -16.82 -0.03 -2.82
N PRO A 84 -16.87 -0.28 -1.51
CA PRO A 84 -16.19 -1.42 -0.89
C PRO A 84 -16.84 -2.78 -1.20
N SER A 85 -17.97 -2.84 -1.91
CA SER A 85 -18.44 -4.11 -2.47
C SER A 85 -17.52 -4.67 -3.56
N LYS A 86 -16.64 -3.84 -4.15
CA LYS A 86 -15.69 -4.26 -5.20
C LYS A 86 -14.44 -4.81 -4.52
N VAL A 87 -14.26 -6.12 -4.65
CA VAL A 87 -13.15 -6.85 -4.01
C VAL A 87 -11.77 -6.37 -4.44
N ASP A 88 -11.64 -5.74 -5.61
CA ASP A 88 -10.41 -5.08 -6.03
C ASP A 88 -9.87 -4.11 -4.96
N ARG A 89 -10.76 -3.39 -4.27
CA ARG A 89 -10.40 -2.49 -3.17
C ARG A 89 -10.47 -3.20 -1.82
N SER A 90 -11.64 -3.76 -1.48
CA SER A 90 -11.87 -4.27 -0.13
C SER A 90 -10.99 -5.47 0.20
N ALA A 91 -10.81 -6.41 -0.73
CA ALA A 91 -9.94 -7.56 -0.50
C ALA A 91 -8.46 -7.19 -0.51
N ALA A 92 -8.03 -6.20 -1.31
CA ALA A 92 -6.66 -5.69 -1.23
C ALA A 92 -6.37 -5.05 0.14
N TYR A 93 -7.32 -4.28 0.68
CA TYR A 93 -7.21 -3.74 2.04
C TYR A 93 -7.21 -4.84 3.10
N ALA A 94 -8.05 -5.86 2.95
CA ALA A 94 -8.05 -7.01 3.85
C ALA A 94 -6.71 -7.78 3.79
N CYS A 95 -6.13 -7.98 2.61
CA CYS A 95 -4.80 -8.60 2.47
C CYS A 95 -3.71 -7.78 3.17
N ARG A 96 -3.73 -6.45 3.02
CA ARG A 96 -2.83 -5.56 3.77
C ARG A 96 -3.00 -5.76 5.28
N TYR A 97 -4.24 -5.73 5.76
CA TYR A 97 -4.58 -5.90 7.16
C TYR A 97 -4.10 -7.24 7.73
N VAL A 98 -4.34 -8.34 7.00
CA VAL A 98 -3.85 -9.68 7.36
C VAL A 98 -2.33 -9.71 7.41
N ALA A 99 -1.64 -9.30 6.32
CA ALA A 99 -0.18 -9.36 6.24
C ALA A 99 0.48 -8.51 7.35
N LYS A 100 -0.05 -7.31 7.60
CA LYS A 100 0.45 -6.42 8.66
C LYS A 100 0.28 -7.04 10.04
N ASN A 101 -0.87 -7.64 10.32
CA ASN A 101 -1.12 -8.32 11.60
C ASN A 101 -0.26 -9.58 11.78
N VAL A 102 -0.01 -10.37 10.73
CA VAL A 102 0.89 -11.54 10.77
C VAL A 102 2.32 -11.13 11.13
N VAL A 103 2.85 -10.07 10.49
CA VAL A 103 4.18 -9.55 10.81
C VAL A 103 4.23 -8.92 12.20
N ALA A 104 3.22 -8.12 12.58
CA ALA A 104 3.14 -7.50 13.90
C ALA A 104 3.01 -8.53 15.04
N ALA A 105 2.36 -9.68 14.79
CA ALA A 105 2.31 -10.81 15.71
C ALA A 105 3.65 -11.55 15.84
N GLY A 106 4.65 -11.17 15.06
CA GLY A 106 5.95 -11.82 15.02
C GLY A 106 5.88 -13.24 14.48
N LEU A 107 4.85 -13.58 13.70
CA LEU A 107 4.70 -14.90 13.07
C LEU A 107 5.57 -15.05 11.82
N ALA A 108 5.96 -13.93 11.20
CA ALA A 108 6.90 -13.86 10.10
C ALA A 108 7.61 -12.49 10.08
N ARG A 109 8.74 -12.37 9.37
CA ARG A 109 9.38 -11.07 9.10
C ARG A 109 8.90 -10.44 7.79
N GLN A 110 8.45 -11.27 6.85
CA GLN A 110 7.84 -10.89 5.59
C GLN A 110 6.59 -11.74 5.38
N CYS A 111 5.52 -11.13 4.86
CA CYS A 111 4.26 -11.83 4.62
C CYS A 111 3.58 -11.24 3.39
N GLN A 112 3.24 -12.08 2.43
CA GLN A 112 2.42 -11.78 1.28
C GLN A 112 1.13 -12.60 1.36
N VAL A 113 0.00 -11.99 1.00
CA VAL A 113 -1.32 -12.63 1.03
C VAL A 113 -1.99 -12.48 -0.32
N GLN A 114 -2.42 -13.59 -0.91
CA GLN A 114 -3.21 -13.62 -2.13
C GLN A 114 -4.60 -14.20 -1.84
N VAL A 115 -5.62 -13.56 -2.40
CA VAL A 115 -7.00 -14.06 -2.44
C VAL A 115 -7.59 -13.87 -3.83
N ALA A 116 -8.48 -14.76 -4.23
CA ALA A 116 -9.25 -14.63 -5.46
C ALA A 116 -10.74 -14.91 -5.21
N TYR A 117 -11.60 -14.31 -6.01
CA TYR A 117 -13.05 -14.46 -5.92
C TYR A 117 -13.62 -14.81 -7.29
N ALA A 118 -14.67 -15.62 -7.28
CA ALA A 118 -15.57 -15.77 -8.42
C ALA A 118 -16.77 -14.83 -8.25
N ILE A 119 -17.24 -14.22 -9.33
CA ILE A 119 -18.40 -13.31 -9.28
C ILE A 119 -19.63 -14.04 -8.71
N GLY A 120 -20.31 -13.42 -7.74
CA GLY A 120 -21.47 -14.01 -7.05
C GLY A 120 -21.14 -15.02 -5.95
N VAL A 121 -19.88 -15.39 -5.75
CA VAL A 121 -19.45 -16.31 -4.68
C VAL A 121 -18.91 -15.52 -3.49
N ALA A 122 -19.49 -15.74 -2.31
CA ALA A 122 -19.14 -14.96 -1.12
C ALA A 122 -17.78 -15.36 -0.52
N ARG A 123 -17.45 -16.66 -0.51
CA ARG A 123 -16.17 -17.13 0.04
C ARG A 123 -15.06 -16.98 -1.03
N PRO A 124 -13.83 -16.61 -0.64
CA PRO A 124 -12.70 -16.66 -1.55
C PRO A 124 -12.51 -18.05 -2.14
N MET A 125 -12.11 -18.13 -3.41
CA MET A 125 -11.71 -19.37 -4.07
C MET A 125 -10.38 -19.90 -3.52
N ASN A 126 -9.51 -18.99 -3.09
CA ASN A 126 -8.28 -19.31 -2.37
C ASN A 126 -7.94 -18.22 -1.35
N ILE A 127 -7.19 -18.63 -0.33
CA ILE A 127 -6.46 -17.77 0.59
C ILE A 127 -5.06 -18.37 0.68
N THR A 128 -4.05 -17.66 0.19
CA THR A 128 -2.67 -18.15 0.20
C THR A 128 -1.78 -17.14 0.90
N VAL A 129 -1.08 -17.59 1.93
CA VAL A 129 -0.07 -16.82 2.64
C VAL A 129 1.32 -17.32 2.21
N TYR A 130 2.23 -16.39 1.92
CA TYR A 130 3.63 -16.67 1.64
C TYR A 130 4.50 -15.88 2.62
N THR A 131 5.35 -16.55 3.38
CA THR A 131 6.25 -15.87 4.35
C THR A 131 7.68 -15.72 3.86
N GLU A 132 7.97 -16.11 2.62
CA GLU A 132 9.30 -16.04 2.00
C GLU A 132 10.39 -16.70 2.87
N GLY A 133 10.03 -17.82 3.53
CA GLY A 133 10.93 -18.56 4.42
C GLY A 133 11.19 -17.89 5.78
N THR A 134 10.47 -16.83 6.12
CA THR A 134 10.65 -16.11 7.40
C THR A 134 9.63 -16.49 8.47
N GLY A 135 8.67 -17.36 8.16
CA GLY A 135 7.62 -17.79 9.06
C GLY A 135 8.11 -18.66 10.23
N LYS A 136 7.50 -18.49 11.40
CA LYS A 136 7.69 -19.36 12.58
C LYS A 136 6.89 -20.67 12.51
N ILE A 137 5.88 -20.71 11.65
CA ILE A 137 5.05 -21.86 11.33
C ILE A 137 4.88 -21.93 9.81
N SER A 138 4.39 -23.06 9.29
CA SER A 138 4.24 -23.24 7.84
C SER A 138 3.22 -22.28 7.23
N ASP A 139 3.43 -21.95 5.96
CA ASP A 139 2.56 -21.08 5.17
C ASP A 139 1.14 -21.66 5.04
N GLU A 140 1.00 -22.98 4.99
CA GLU A 140 -0.29 -23.66 4.99
C GLU A 140 -1.02 -23.49 6.33
N LYS A 141 -0.29 -23.63 7.46
CA LYS A 141 -0.86 -23.42 8.79
C LYS A 141 -1.28 -21.95 8.97
N LEU A 142 -0.47 -21.00 8.50
CA LEU A 142 -0.85 -19.58 8.50
C LEU A 142 -2.08 -19.32 7.65
N SER A 143 -2.17 -19.91 6.45
CA SER A 143 -3.33 -19.75 5.59
C SER A 143 -4.63 -20.25 6.26
N ALA A 144 -4.54 -21.37 6.99
CA ALA A 144 -5.66 -21.89 7.77
C ALA A 144 -6.06 -20.96 8.93
N ILE A 145 -5.08 -20.47 9.71
CA ILE A 145 -5.31 -19.51 10.80
C ILE A 145 -5.93 -18.21 10.27
N VAL A 146 -5.46 -17.71 9.12
CA VAL A 146 -6.03 -16.51 8.50
C VAL A 146 -7.50 -16.72 8.13
N ALA A 147 -7.84 -17.89 7.58
CA ALA A 147 -9.23 -18.22 7.24
C ALA A 147 -10.15 -18.33 8.47
N GLU A 148 -9.59 -18.63 9.66
CA GLU A 148 -10.32 -18.68 10.93
C GLU A 148 -10.47 -17.28 11.56
N VAL A 149 -9.40 -16.48 11.58
CA VAL A 149 -9.34 -15.20 12.32
C VAL A 149 -9.99 -14.04 11.55
N PHE A 150 -10.00 -14.11 10.21
CA PHE A 150 -10.47 -13.03 9.34
C PHE A 150 -11.64 -13.48 8.46
N ASP A 151 -12.76 -12.74 8.53
CA ASP A 151 -13.88 -12.96 7.62
C ASP A 151 -13.61 -12.28 6.27
N LEU A 152 -13.04 -13.04 5.34
CA LEU A 152 -12.70 -12.59 3.99
C LEU A 152 -13.87 -12.68 3.00
N ARG A 153 -15.12 -12.83 3.45
CA ARG A 153 -16.27 -12.61 2.56
C ARG A 153 -16.41 -11.10 2.31
N PRO A 154 -16.88 -10.63 1.13
CA PRO A 154 -16.99 -9.19 0.85
C PRO A 154 -17.74 -8.39 1.94
N LYS A 155 -18.87 -8.93 2.44
CA LYS A 155 -19.61 -8.31 3.56
C LYS A 155 -18.83 -8.36 4.88
N GLY A 156 -18.13 -9.46 5.15
CA GLY A 156 -17.28 -9.61 6.33
C GLY A 156 -16.16 -8.58 6.36
N ILE A 157 -15.49 -8.38 5.23
CA ILE A 157 -14.44 -7.36 5.07
C ILE A 157 -14.98 -5.96 5.33
N ILE A 158 -16.15 -5.63 4.73
CA ILE A 158 -16.80 -4.32 4.93
C ILE A 158 -17.08 -4.05 6.41
N GLN A 159 -17.54 -5.06 7.15
CA GLN A 159 -17.83 -4.95 8.58
C GLN A 159 -16.55 -4.88 9.43
N MET A 160 -15.59 -5.76 9.16
CA MET A 160 -14.32 -5.86 9.89
C MET A 160 -13.51 -4.56 9.80
N LEU A 161 -13.55 -3.90 8.64
CA LEU A 161 -12.79 -2.69 8.37
C LEU A 161 -13.66 -1.42 8.41
N ASP A 162 -14.94 -1.51 8.76
CA ASP A 162 -15.86 -0.38 8.83
C ASP A 162 -15.79 0.51 7.56
N LEU A 163 -16.06 -0.09 6.40
CA LEU A 163 -15.79 0.53 5.09
C LEU A 163 -16.96 1.37 4.53
N LEU A 164 -18.16 1.30 5.11
CA LEU A 164 -19.31 2.08 4.64
C LEU A 164 -19.30 3.51 5.20
N ARG A 165 -18.19 4.21 4.96
CA ARG A 165 -17.93 5.58 5.42
C ARG A 165 -17.21 6.39 4.33
N PRO A 166 -17.30 7.72 4.34
CA PRO A 166 -16.61 8.59 3.38
C PRO A 166 -15.12 8.78 3.75
N ILE A 167 -14.32 7.72 3.68
CA ILE A 167 -12.93 7.67 4.19
C ILE A 167 -11.85 7.62 3.09
N TYR A 168 -12.24 7.72 1.81
CA TYR A 168 -11.39 7.27 0.70
C TYR A 168 -10.63 8.39 -0.03
N GLU A 169 -10.99 9.65 0.13
CA GLU A 169 -10.32 10.74 -0.61
C GLU A 169 -8.83 10.82 -0.27
N LYS A 170 -8.51 10.72 1.03
CA LYS A 170 -7.13 10.73 1.52
C LYS A 170 -6.27 9.58 1.00
N THR A 171 -6.87 8.47 0.55
CA THR A 171 -6.11 7.32 0.02
C THR A 171 -5.65 7.55 -1.41
N ALA A 172 -6.28 8.46 -2.16
CA ALA A 172 -6.10 8.59 -3.61
C ALA A 172 -4.78 9.26 -4.04
N ALA A 173 -3.98 9.72 -3.07
CA ALA A 173 -2.62 10.19 -3.25
C ALA A 173 -1.74 9.74 -2.09
N TYR A 174 -0.43 9.61 -2.33
CA TYR A 174 0.57 9.18 -1.34
C TYR A 174 0.39 7.75 -0.80
N GLY A 175 -0.28 6.89 -1.57
CA GLY A 175 -0.42 5.47 -1.27
C GLY A 175 -1.59 5.15 -0.35
N HIS A 176 -2.17 3.97 -0.57
CA HIS A 176 -3.25 3.43 0.24
C HIS A 176 -2.76 2.70 1.50
N PHE A 177 -1.48 2.31 1.54
CA PHE A 177 -0.88 1.49 2.58
C PHE A 177 0.33 2.18 3.22
N GLY A 178 0.59 1.85 4.49
CA GLY A 178 1.75 2.35 5.24
C GLY A 178 1.52 3.67 6.00
N ARG A 179 0.30 4.22 5.98
CA ARG A 179 -0.09 5.43 6.72
C ARG A 179 -1.05 5.06 7.85
N GLU A 180 -0.74 5.38 9.09
CA GLU A 180 -1.57 5.01 10.25
C GLU A 180 -2.57 6.12 10.60
N GLU A 181 -3.40 6.49 9.63
CA GLU A 181 -4.47 7.48 9.83
C GLU A 181 -5.73 6.82 10.43
N PRO A 182 -6.54 7.55 11.23
CA PRO A 182 -7.76 7.00 11.85
C PRO A 182 -8.75 6.39 10.85
N GLU A 183 -8.79 6.92 9.63
CA GLU A 183 -9.63 6.44 8.54
C GLU A 183 -9.18 5.07 7.99
N PHE A 184 -7.90 4.73 8.09
CA PHE A 184 -7.29 3.58 7.43
C PHE A 184 -7.30 2.36 8.35
N SER A 185 -8.50 1.85 8.57
CA SER A 185 -8.78 0.71 9.45
C SER A 185 -7.98 -0.57 9.11
N TRP A 186 -7.54 -0.72 7.86
CA TRP A 186 -6.67 -1.82 7.39
C TRP A 186 -5.21 -1.70 7.83
N GLU A 187 -4.81 -0.58 8.42
CA GLU A 187 -3.47 -0.37 8.99
C GLU A 187 -3.42 -0.68 10.49
N ARG A 188 -4.55 -1.04 11.12
CA ARG A 188 -4.56 -1.44 12.53
C ARG A 188 -3.91 -2.81 12.72
N THR A 189 -3.33 -3.04 13.89
CA THR A 189 -2.72 -4.31 14.30
C THR A 189 -3.47 -4.96 15.48
N ASP A 190 -4.79 -4.87 15.46
CA ASP A 190 -5.71 -5.30 16.52
C ASP A 190 -6.07 -6.80 16.47
N LYS A 191 -5.53 -7.57 15.50
CA LYS A 191 -5.69 -9.03 15.40
C LYS A 191 -4.46 -9.81 15.87
N VAL A 192 -3.44 -9.13 16.37
CA VAL A 192 -2.18 -9.74 16.82
C VAL A 192 -2.42 -10.84 17.86
N GLU A 193 -3.16 -10.58 18.93
CA GLU A 193 -3.38 -11.58 19.99
C GLU A 193 -4.20 -12.77 19.50
N ALA A 194 -5.21 -12.54 18.65
CA ALA A 194 -5.99 -13.62 18.05
C ALA A 194 -5.12 -14.53 17.16
N LEU A 195 -4.20 -13.95 16.39
CA LEU A 195 -3.24 -14.68 15.57
C LEU A 195 -2.26 -15.49 16.42
N ARG A 196 -1.72 -14.91 17.48
CA ARG A 196 -0.78 -15.59 18.39
C ARG A 196 -1.44 -16.77 19.10
N ALA A 197 -2.65 -16.55 19.65
CA ALA A 197 -3.43 -17.60 20.27
C ALA A 197 -3.73 -18.76 19.31
N ALA A 198 -4.17 -18.47 18.07
CA ALA A 198 -4.42 -19.49 17.06
C ALA A 198 -3.14 -20.20 16.59
N ALA A 199 -1.99 -19.53 16.62
CA ALA A 199 -0.70 -20.13 16.32
C ALA A 199 -0.13 -20.99 17.45
N GLY A 200 -0.60 -20.79 18.69
CA GLY A 200 -0.08 -21.41 19.91
C GLY A 200 1.15 -20.71 20.48
N LEU A 201 1.21 -19.37 20.40
CA LEU A 201 2.35 -18.50 20.75
C LEU A 201 1.94 -17.28 21.62
#